data_AF-A0AAN8ZZS6-F1
#
_entry.id   AF-A0AAN8ZZS6-F1
#
_cell.length_a   1.000
_cell.length_b   1.000
_cell.length_c   1.000
_cell.angle_alpha   90.00
_cell.angle_beta   90.00
_cell.angle_gamma   90.00
#
_symmetry.space_group_name_H-M   'P 1'
#
loop_
_entity.id
_entity.type
_entity.pdbx_description
1 polymer ?
#
loop_
_entity_poly.entity_id
_entity_poly.type
_entity_poly.pdbx_seq_one_letter_code
_entity_poly.pdbx_strand_id
1 'polypeptide(L)'
;MVNRGLVCVILAAGHAQQLSKEIEFDKSDNYSHLRGVPKALLPAPRGRRILDYWWDAIKTRQLFSDVFLVTNADKYKYFERWATASDFPVENIINDGSTLLSNGLGAVADFDLAIRIKKLWENEIMVVAGDMLFQDSKFDMAQVVDYFRRKPNGDLAIYYEMEDSESTTSRGIVEVCPQTNRIVKFLEKPSPGETNSRNASVVFYVFRSETVSLIPEYIASYLDMSHRNFGLFMEWLISEKKISVYGMKLPTGFQLIGQVGLTDYESWISYFSDQAKKESKDPIMKRAYARIGLMRNPSDGFYGKTISLSIANFWAEVTITESSTLRLIPHPLNDPTEFGSLADLHGISDKEGYLGGLRLLQATCKKFYHYCVNRGIALARRNFTLSYDTNIPRQVGLAGSSAIVTATLKCLMAFFNLTDHDMPQTSQPQFILDVEKEELRINAGLQDRVVQIYEGLVYMDFTQSLMESQGHGNYEHIDTRLPPLFLVYLPNPSDSGKIHSDVSLRWHRGDEEVKKGMRKFAELTDKAAVAIKNQEWASLADLMNENFNVRRQLYGDGALGADNLRMIEIGRSFGAAVKFPGSGGAVLGLLNDQSKMDELQRAYQLEGCVIVDIIPNRAQQSTKT
;
A
#
# COMPACT_ATOMS: atom_id res chain seq x y z
N MET A 1 0.39 -2.93 40.22
CA MET A 1 1.55 -2.91 39.31
C MET A 1 1.87 -1.46 39.02
N VAL A 2 3.04 -0.97 39.45
CA VAL A 2 3.52 0.35 39.03
C VAL A 2 3.76 0.25 37.54
N ASN A 3 3.06 1.04 36.74
CA ASN A 3 3.26 1.10 35.29
C ASN A 3 4.65 1.72 35.05
N ARG A 4 5.69 0.88 34.98
CA ARG A 4 7.05 1.34 34.68
C ARG A 4 7.08 1.70 33.20
N GLY A 5 7.48 2.93 32.90
CA GLY A 5 7.53 3.42 31.52
C GLY A 5 8.53 2.62 30.67
N LEU A 6 8.34 2.69 29.35
CA LEU A 6 9.27 2.14 28.37
C LEU A 6 10.61 2.88 28.47
N VAL A 7 11.73 2.16 28.48
CA VAL A 7 13.07 2.76 28.50
C VAL A 7 13.69 2.65 27.12
N CYS A 8 14.49 3.63 26.71
CA CYS A 8 15.28 3.54 25.48
C CYS A 8 16.78 3.43 25.79
N VAL A 9 17.47 2.52 25.12
CA VAL A 9 18.94 2.39 25.14
C VAL A 9 19.47 2.59 23.72
N ILE A 10 20.32 3.60 23.55
CA ILE A 10 21.02 3.91 22.31
C ILE A 10 22.43 3.33 22.39
N LEU A 11 22.80 2.48 21.44
CA LEU A 11 24.13 1.88 21.36
C LEU A 11 25.00 2.64 20.37
N ALA A 12 26.13 3.16 20.85
CA ALA A 12 27.10 3.92 20.06
C ALA A 12 28.57 3.53 20.38
N ALA A 13 28.78 2.38 21.02
CA ALA A 13 30.10 1.88 21.43
C ALA A 13 30.91 1.21 20.30
N GLY A 14 30.31 1.03 19.11
CA GLY A 14 30.98 0.37 17.97
C GLY A 14 32.22 1.13 17.46
N HIS A 15 33.28 0.38 17.17
CA HIS A 15 34.46 0.91 16.48
C HIS A 15 34.27 0.77 14.96
N ALA A 16 33.80 1.83 14.28
CA ALA A 16 33.62 1.86 12.83
C ALA A 16 34.98 1.84 12.10
N GLN A 17 35.52 0.65 11.83
CA GLN A 17 36.91 0.51 11.38
C GLN A 17 37.13 0.92 9.94
N GLN A 18 36.20 0.61 9.03
CA GLN A 18 36.41 0.86 7.61
C GLN A 18 36.39 2.36 7.29
N LEU A 19 35.27 3.04 7.57
CA LEU A 19 35.14 4.49 7.36
C LEU A 19 36.24 5.30 8.06
N SER A 20 36.58 4.97 9.32
CA SER A 20 37.64 5.69 10.04
C SER A 20 39.00 5.53 9.36
N LYS A 21 39.35 4.33 8.89
CA LYS A 21 40.61 4.09 8.16
C LYS A 21 40.62 4.85 6.84
N GLU A 22 39.51 4.80 6.08
CA GLU A 22 39.42 5.49 4.80
C GLU A 22 39.54 7.03 4.95
N ILE A 23 38.95 7.61 6.00
CA ILE A 23 39.11 9.04 6.34
C ILE A 23 40.56 9.38 6.75
N GLU A 24 41.24 8.48 7.47
CA GLU A 24 42.66 8.66 7.85
C GLU A 24 43.59 8.64 6.63
N PHE A 25 43.33 7.75 5.66
CA PHE A 25 44.14 7.58 4.45
C PHE A 25 43.70 8.47 3.27
N ASP A 26 42.62 9.24 3.41
CA ASP A 26 42.19 10.20 2.38
C ASP A 26 43.27 11.27 2.14
N LYS A 27 43.65 11.42 0.86
CA LYS A 27 44.67 12.37 0.40
C LYS A 27 44.06 13.67 -0.11
N SER A 28 42.74 13.75 -0.25
CA SER A 28 42.06 14.93 -0.78
C SER A 28 41.95 16.07 0.25
N ASP A 29 42.22 15.78 1.53
CA ASP A 29 42.09 16.69 2.69
C ASP A 29 40.64 17.15 2.96
N ASN A 30 39.66 16.69 2.18
CA ASN A 30 38.26 17.06 2.32
C ASN A 30 37.66 16.55 3.64
N TYR A 31 38.17 15.43 4.18
CA TYR A 31 37.64 14.78 5.38
C TYR A 31 38.58 14.83 6.60
N SER A 32 39.68 15.58 6.53
CA SER A 32 40.66 15.63 7.62
C SER A 32 40.09 16.13 8.94
N HIS A 33 39.09 17.02 8.87
CA HIS A 33 38.34 17.52 10.03
C HIS A 33 37.44 16.46 10.70
N LEU A 34 37.20 15.31 10.07
CA LEU A 34 36.40 14.19 10.61
C LEU A 34 37.27 13.09 11.24
N ARG A 35 38.60 13.21 11.22
CA ARG A 35 39.50 12.21 11.80
C ARG A 35 39.20 11.99 13.29
N GLY A 36 38.99 10.73 13.65
CA GLY A 36 38.69 10.31 15.03
C GLY A 36 37.27 10.58 15.52
N VAL A 37 36.42 11.25 14.72
CA VAL A 37 35.02 11.51 15.05
C VAL A 37 34.23 10.19 14.99
N PRO A 38 33.45 9.84 16.03
CA PRO A 38 32.61 8.64 16.01
C PRO A 38 31.58 8.69 14.89
N LYS A 39 31.28 7.53 14.26
CA LYS A 39 30.30 7.43 13.18
C LYS A 39 28.96 8.09 13.54
N ALA A 40 28.40 7.81 14.72
CA ALA A 40 27.16 8.41 15.21
C ALA A 40 27.17 9.95 15.30
N LEU A 41 28.35 10.59 15.31
CA LEU A 41 28.53 12.03 15.40
C LEU A 41 29.05 12.65 14.10
N LEU A 42 29.14 11.87 13.02
CA LEU A 42 29.49 12.42 11.71
C LEU A 42 28.41 13.38 11.21
N PRO A 43 28.81 14.44 10.46
CA PRO A 43 27.86 15.36 9.86
C PRO A 43 26.85 14.67 8.96
N ALA A 44 25.62 15.12 9.10
CA ALA A 44 24.46 14.80 8.32
C ALA A 44 24.00 16.09 7.60
N PRO A 45 23.05 16.00 6.65
CA PRO A 45 22.50 17.17 5.98
C PRO A 45 22.07 18.27 6.96
N ARG A 46 22.16 19.53 6.51
CA ARG A 46 21.89 20.74 7.32
C ARG A 46 22.82 20.89 8.54
N GLY A 47 23.99 20.24 8.53
CA GLY A 47 25.02 20.37 9.56
C GLY A 47 24.68 19.68 10.89
N ARG A 48 23.64 18.85 10.91
CA ARG A 48 23.28 18.04 12.09
C ARG A 48 24.18 16.82 12.21
N ARG A 49 24.16 16.10 13.31
CA ARG A 49 24.85 14.82 13.49
C ARG A 49 23.86 13.66 13.30
N ILE A 50 24.34 12.47 12.93
CA ILE A 50 23.48 11.28 12.77
C ILE A 50 22.64 11.04 14.04
N LEU A 51 23.27 11.09 15.21
CA LEU A 51 22.62 10.87 16.50
C LEU A 51 21.53 11.92 16.83
N ASP A 52 21.59 13.13 16.27
CA ASP A 52 20.56 14.15 16.50
C ASP A 52 19.19 13.70 15.95
N TYR A 53 19.16 12.91 14.87
CA TYR A 53 17.91 12.40 14.29
C TYR A 53 17.24 11.38 15.21
N TRP A 54 18.01 10.49 15.83
CA TRP A 54 17.49 9.57 16.85
C TRP A 54 17.01 10.33 18.07
N TRP A 55 17.79 11.29 18.56
CA TRP A 55 17.41 12.05 19.74
C TRP A 55 16.13 12.85 19.52
N ASP A 56 15.97 13.49 18.35
CA ASP A 56 14.73 14.17 18.00
C ASP A 56 13.53 13.22 17.94
N ALA A 57 13.69 12.03 17.34
CA ALA A 57 12.63 11.04 17.25
C ALA A 57 12.23 10.49 18.63
N ILE A 58 13.20 10.35 19.56
CA ILE A 58 13.01 9.76 20.89
C ILE A 58 12.48 10.77 21.91
N LYS A 59 13.02 11.99 21.94
CA LYS A 59 12.63 13.02 22.92
C LYS A 59 11.22 13.59 22.67
N THR A 60 10.74 13.47 21.44
CA THR A 60 9.43 13.97 21.03
C THR A 60 8.32 13.09 21.64
N ARG A 61 7.53 13.65 22.58
CA ARG A 61 6.27 13.09 23.17
C ARG A 61 6.36 12.27 24.48
N GLN A 62 7.43 12.37 25.29
CA GLN A 62 7.51 11.66 26.59
C GLN A 62 7.16 10.16 26.49
N LEU A 63 7.54 9.52 25.37
CA LEU A 63 7.24 8.10 25.13
C LEU A 63 8.04 7.17 26.04
N PHE A 64 9.20 7.65 26.48
CA PHE A 64 10.15 6.92 27.31
C PHE A 64 10.24 7.56 28.69
N SER A 65 10.33 6.74 29.74
CA SER A 65 10.62 7.25 31.08
C SER A 65 12.05 7.75 31.19
N ASP A 66 12.98 7.01 30.57
CA ASP A 66 14.41 7.26 30.59
C ASP A 66 15.04 6.85 29.26
N VAL A 67 16.13 7.53 28.92
CA VAL A 67 16.93 7.25 27.73
C VAL A 67 18.40 7.20 28.14
N PHE A 68 19.07 6.11 27.80
CA PHE A 68 20.49 5.87 28.09
C PHE A 68 21.28 5.73 26.80
N LEU A 69 22.54 6.20 26.80
CA LEU A 69 23.45 6.06 25.67
C LEU A 69 24.68 5.28 26.12
N VAL A 70 25.00 4.18 25.44
CA VAL A 70 26.21 3.39 25.70
C VAL A 70 27.29 3.72 24.68
N THR A 71 28.49 4.06 25.16
CA THR A 71 29.67 4.37 24.34
C THR A 71 30.92 3.73 24.93
N ASN A 72 31.97 3.62 24.13
CA ASN A 72 33.30 3.23 24.58
C ASN A 72 34.08 4.38 25.25
N ALA A 73 35.12 4.03 26.00
CA ALA A 73 35.97 4.98 26.72
C ALA A 73 36.81 5.85 25.77
N ASP A 74 37.24 5.32 24.63
CA ASP A 74 37.98 6.08 23.59
C ASP A 74 37.15 7.27 23.08
N LYS A 75 35.86 7.07 22.83
CA LYS A 75 34.95 8.07 22.25
C LYS A 75 34.08 8.81 23.27
N TYR A 76 34.12 8.44 24.55
CA TYR A 76 33.26 8.99 25.62
C TYR A 76 33.17 10.52 25.61
N LYS A 77 34.31 11.22 25.49
CA LYS A 77 34.34 12.69 25.50
C LYS A 77 33.64 13.35 24.31
N TYR A 78 33.54 12.67 23.16
CA TYR A 78 32.74 13.18 22.05
C TYR A 78 31.24 13.16 22.38
N PHE A 79 30.76 12.07 22.99
CA PHE A 79 29.35 11.93 23.37
C PHE A 79 28.97 12.80 24.57
N GLU A 80 29.86 13.02 25.54
CA GLU A 80 29.65 13.97 26.65
C GLU A 80 29.41 15.39 26.13
N ARG A 81 30.23 15.83 25.16
CA ARG A 81 30.08 17.13 24.49
C ARG A 81 28.80 17.21 23.67
N TRP A 82 28.49 16.17 22.91
CA TRP A 82 27.24 16.08 22.16
C TRP A 82 26.03 16.19 23.09
N ALA A 83 26.02 15.44 24.19
CA ALA A 83 24.90 15.42 25.13
C ALA A 83 24.65 16.79 25.75
N THR A 84 25.71 17.48 26.16
CA THR A 84 25.62 18.87 26.65
C THR A 84 25.03 19.81 25.60
N ALA A 85 25.45 19.68 24.34
CA ALA A 85 24.99 20.54 23.26
C ALA A 85 23.56 20.23 22.77
N SER A 86 23.11 18.99 22.93
CA SER A 86 21.82 18.49 22.42
C SER A 86 20.76 18.31 23.52
N ASP A 87 21.05 18.76 24.75
CA ASP A 87 20.17 18.65 25.92
C ASP A 87 19.83 17.18 26.26
N PHE A 88 20.81 16.29 26.12
CA PHE A 88 20.73 14.91 26.59
C PHE A 88 21.35 14.80 27.99
N PRO A 89 20.74 14.08 28.95
CA PRO A 89 21.29 13.95 30.31
C PRO A 89 22.66 13.27 30.32
N VAL A 90 23.71 14.00 30.70
CA VAL A 90 25.10 13.51 30.66
C VAL A 90 25.29 12.30 31.58
N GLU A 91 24.60 12.28 32.72
CA GLU A 91 24.55 11.16 33.68
C GLU A 91 23.92 9.88 33.12
N ASN A 92 23.27 9.97 31.96
CA ASN A 92 22.70 8.82 31.25
C ASN A 92 23.62 8.27 30.16
N ILE A 93 24.83 8.83 30.00
CA ILE A 93 25.88 8.21 29.21
C ILE A 93 26.58 7.14 30.04
N ILE A 94 26.64 5.94 29.49
CA ILE A 94 27.27 4.75 30.06
C ILE A 94 28.54 4.48 29.27
N ASN A 95 29.67 4.41 29.98
CA ASN A 95 30.96 4.07 29.44
C ASN A 95 31.23 2.58 29.63
N ASP A 96 31.47 1.85 28.55
CA ASP A 96 31.76 0.40 28.59
C ASP A 96 33.19 0.05 29.07
N GLY A 97 34.08 1.04 29.16
CA GLY A 97 35.47 0.90 29.57
C GLY A 97 36.44 0.46 28.47
N SER A 98 35.95 0.11 27.29
CA SER A 98 36.76 -0.32 26.14
C SER A 98 37.45 0.87 25.48
N THR A 99 38.69 0.65 25.04
CA THR A 99 39.54 1.66 24.40
C THR A 99 40.02 1.22 23.01
N LEU A 100 39.86 -0.07 22.69
CA LEU A 100 40.28 -0.71 21.46
C LEU A 100 39.19 -1.69 21.01
N LEU A 101 39.09 -1.98 19.72
CA LEU A 101 38.13 -2.98 19.26
C LEU A 101 38.35 -4.36 19.93
N SER A 102 39.60 -4.75 20.15
CA SER A 102 39.94 -6.04 20.75
C SER A 102 39.50 -6.21 22.20
N ASN A 103 39.20 -5.12 22.92
CA ASN A 103 38.67 -5.15 24.28
C ASN A 103 37.21 -4.66 24.37
N GLY A 104 36.52 -4.54 23.22
CA GLY A 104 35.09 -4.28 23.18
C GLY A 104 34.29 -5.41 23.81
N LEU A 105 33.12 -5.08 24.37
CA LEU A 105 32.26 -6.07 25.03
C LEU A 105 31.36 -6.83 24.03
N GLY A 106 30.96 -6.16 22.95
CA GLY A 106 29.95 -6.59 21.99
C GLY A 106 28.58 -5.98 22.31
N ALA A 107 27.77 -5.71 21.29
CA ALA A 107 26.55 -4.91 21.41
C ALA A 107 25.52 -5.48 22.43
N VAL A 108 25.41 -6.80 22.55
CA VAL A 108 24.51 -7.43 23.55
C VAL A 108 25.06 -7.27 24.96
N ALA A 109 26.38 -7.28 25.13
CA ALA A 109 27.02 -7.06 26.43
C ALA A 109 27.03 -5.57 26.83
N ASP A 110 27.12 -4.64 25.87
CA ASP A 110 26.90 -3.21 26.09
C ASP A 110 25.47 -2.95 26.58
N PHE A 111 24.50 -3.67 26.01
CA PHE A 111 23.11 -3.61 26.45
C PHE A 111 22.92 -4.18 27.87
N ASP A 112 23.50 -5.34 28.17
CA ASP A 112 23.54 -5.90 29.53
C ASP A 112 24.18 -4.94 30.55
N LEU A 113 25.27 -4.28 30.18
CA LEU A 113 25.92 -3.27 31.01
C LEU A 113 24.96 -2.13 31.37
N ALA A 114 24.20 -1.63 30.40
CA ALA A 114 23.19 -0.60 30.65
C ALA A 114 22.12 -1.09 31.62
N ILE A 115 21.62 -2.30 31.42
CA ILE A 115 20.61 -2.93 32.29
C ILE A 115 21.14 -3.07 33.72
N ARG A 116 22.38 -3.52 33.91
CA ARG A 116 23.01 -3.68 35.23
C ARG A 116 23.22 -2.36 35.96
N ILE A 117 23.78 -1.36 35.28
CA ILE A 117 24.11 -0.06 35.89
C ILE A 117 22.83 0.68 36.29
N LYS A 118 21.81 0.67 35.43
CA LYS A 118 20.56 1.41 35.63
C LYS A 118 19.44 0.57 36.24
N LYS A 119 19.70 -0.71 36.55
CA LYS A 119 18.78 -1.66 37.20
C LYS A 119 17.46 -1.85 36.45
N LEU A 120 17.55 -2.13 35.15
CA LEU A 120 16.41 -2.11 34.22
C LEU A 120 15.73 -3.48 34.00
N TRP A 121 16.00 -4.50 34.82
CA TRP A 121 15.54 -5.88 34.61
C TRP A 121 14.02 -6.05 34.49
N GLU A 122 13.25 -5.19 35.17
CA GLU A 122 11.79 -5.23 35.18
C GLU A 122 11.16 -4.21 34.21
N ASN A 123 11.97 -3.58 33.35
CA ASN A 123 11.51 -2.62 32.36
C ASN A 123 11.33 -3.28 30.99
N GLU A 124 10.36 -2.77 30.24
CA GLU A 124 10.36 -2.93 28.79
C GLU A 124 11.41 -1.98 28.21
N ILE A 125 12.21 -2.47 27.25
CA ILE A 125 13.34 -1.71 26.75
C ILE A 125 13.35 -1.71 25.23
N MET A 126 13.34 -0.51 24.65
CA MET A 126 13.68 -0.28 23.26
C MET A 126 15.19 -0.12 23.13
N VAL A 127 15.82 -0.88 22.23
CA VAL A 127 17.23 -0.73 21.89
C VAL A 127 17.39 -0.29 20.45
N VAL A 128 18.23 0.72 20.20
CA VAL A 128 18.54 1.24 18.86
C VAL A 128 20.05 1.40 18.67
N ALA A 129 20.53 1.14 17.46
CA ALA A 129 21.88 1.55 17.06
C ALA A 129 21.88 3.05 16.73
N GLY A 130 22.72 3.83 17.41
CA GLY A 130 22.80 5.29 17.24
C GLY A 130 23.63 5.74 16.04
N ASP A 131 24.24 4.81 15.32
CA ASP A 131 25.15 5.05 14.19
C ASP A 131 24.53 4.75 12.82
N MET A 132 23.22 4.50 12.76
CA MET A 132 22.45 4.35 11.52
C MET A 132 21.42 5.47 11.37
N LEU A 133 20.90 5.68 10.16
CA LEU A 133 19.86 6.67 9.90
C LEU A 133 18.66 6.03 9.22
N PHE A 134 17.45 6.39 9.63
CA PHE A 134 16.25 6.10 8.84
C PHE A 134 16.19 7.03 7.61
N GLN A 135 15.75 6.52 6.46
CA GLN A 135 15.69 7.31 5.21
C GLN A 135 14.70 8.48 5.29
N ASP A 136 13.59 8.33 6.01
CA ASP A 136 12.58 9.37 6.15
C ASP A 136 12.77 10.19 7.44
N SER A 137 13.21 11.45 7.30
CA SER A 137 13.33 12.41 8.40
C SER A 137 12.06 12.61 9.26
N LYS A 138 10.89 12.11 8.80
CA LYS A 138 9.58 12.22 9.45
C LYS A 138 9.11 10.89 10.07
N PHE A 139 10.02 9.98 10.39
CA PHE A 139 9.70 8.76 11.14
C PHE A 139 8.96 9.03 12.46
N ASP A 140 7.90 8.28 12.77
CA ASP A 140 7.10 8.45 14.00
C ASP A 140 7.36 7.32 15.01
N MET A 141 8.16 7.61 16.02
CA MET A 141 8.46 6.67 17.11
C MET A 141 7.21 6.20 17.87
N ALA A 142 6.15 7.03 17.93
CA ALA A 142 4.93 6.65 18.64
C ALA A 142 4.24 5.45 17.98
N GLN A 143 4.31 5.32 16.65
CA GLN A 143 3.72 4.18 15.95
C GLN A 143 4.38 2.86 16.32
N VAL A 144 5.70 2.86 16.54
CA VAL A 144 6.45 1.68 17.00
C VAL A 144 5.97 1.27 18.39
N VAL A 145 5.88 2.22 19.31
CA VAL A 145 5.44 1.97 20.70
C VAL A 145 3.99 1.49 20.73
N ASP A 146 3.10 2.11 19.96
CA ASP A 146 1.69 1.71 19.89
C ASP A 146 1.52 0.33 19.25
N TYR A 147 2.29 0.01 18.23
CA TYR A 147 2.27 -1.31 17.62
C TYR A 147 2.79 -2.39 18.59
N PHE A 148 3.90 -2.13 19.30
CA PHE A 148 4.40 -3.01 20.35
C PHE A 148 3.36 -3.25 21.46
N ARG A 149 2.67 -2.21 21.92
CA ARG A 149 1.60 -2.34 22.93
C ARG A 149 0.42 -3.20 22.47
N ARG A 150 0.13 -3.25 21.17
CA ARG A 150 -0.90 -4.14 20.59
C ARG A 150 -0.46 -5.61 20.51
N LYS A 151 0.81 -5.92 20.80
CA LYS A 151 1.39 -7.26 20.76
C LYS A 151 1.85 -7.71 22.16
N PRO A 152 0.95 -7.84 23.15
CA PRO A 152 1.32 -8.03 24.56
C PRO A 152 2.14 -9.29 24.84
N ASN A 153 2.08 -10.29 23.96
CA ASN A 153 2.71 -11.59 24.17
C ASN A 153 4.05 -11.76 23.43
N GLY A 154 4.69 -10.66 23.01
CA GLY A 154 5.95 -10.75 22.30
C GLY A 154 6.72 -9.45 22.20
N ASP A 155 7.94 -9.61 21.72
CA ASP A 155 8.88 -8.53 21.40
C ASP A 155 8.58 -7.95 20.01
N LEU A 156 9.26 -6.85 19.68
CA LEU A 156 9.16 -6.21 18.37
C LEU A 156 10.52 -6.05 17.74
N ALA A 157 10.61 -6.31 16.43
CA ALA A 157 11.76 -6.00 15.61
C ALA A 157 11.34 -5.19 14.38
N ILE A 158 12.08 -4.10 14.13
CA ILE A 158 11.92 -3.32 12.90
C ILE A 158 12.73 -3.96 11.78
N TYR A 159 12.13 -4.00 10.59
CA TYR A 159 12.78 -4.46 9.37
C TYR A 159 12.44 -3.57 8.18
N TYR A 160 13.18 -3.73 7.10
CA TYR A 160 12.92 -3.08 5.82
C TYR A 160 13.19 -4.07 4.69
N GLU A 161 12.70 -3.76 3.50
CA GLU A 161 12.97 -4.55 2.31
C GLU A 161 14.24 -4.03 1.63
N MET A 162 15.20 -4.92 1.43
CA MET A 162 16.49 -4.59 0.83
C MET A 162 16.36 -4.36 -0.69
N GLU A 163 17.06 -3.37 -1.21
CA GLU A 163 17.21 -3.17 -2.65
C GLU A 163 17.97 -4.35 -3.29
N ASP A 164 17.70 -4.69 -4.54
CA ASP A 164 18.32 -5.86 -5.21
C ASP A 164 19.85 -5.83 -5.24
N SER A 165 20.45 -4.64 -5.21
CA SER A 165 21.90 -4.44 -5.13
C SER A 165 22.51 -4.74 -3.76
N GLU A 166 21.71 -4.80 -2.69
CA GLU A 166 22.21 -5.06 -1.34
C GLU A 166 22.49 -6.56 -1.11
N SER A 167 23.58 -6.87 -0.42
CA SER A 167 23.97 -8.24 -0.07
C SER A 167 23.40 -8.69 1.28
N THR A 168 22.76 -9.87 1.30
CA THR A 168 22.22 -10.51 2.52
C THR A 168 23.30 -10.86 3.53
N THR A 169 24.55 -11.08 3.10
CA THR A 169 25.68 -11.42 3.98
C THR A 169 26.15 -10.28 4.90
N SER A 170 25.52 -9.11 4.80
CA SER A 170 25.86 -7.92 5.58
C SER A 170 24.81 -7.56 6.64
N ARG A 171 23.67 -8.26 6.68
CA ARG A 171 22.49 -7.94 7.51
C ARG A 171 21.91 -9.20 8.16
N GLY A 172 21.19 -9.02 9.27
CA GLY A 172 20.27 -10.04 9.75
C GLY A 172 19.01 -10.06 8.88
N ILE A 173 18.59 -11.23 8.41
CA ILE A 173 17.44 -11.41 7.51
C ILE A 173 16.30 -12.09 8.26
N VAL A 174 15.09 -11.56 8.10
CA VAL A 174 13.88 -12.07 8.75
C VAL A 174 12.91 -12.68 7.76
N GLU A 175 12.28 -13.79 8.14
CA GLU A 175 11.09 -14.31 7.47
C GLU A 175 9.87 -13.95 8.33
N VAL A 176 8.94 -13.17 7.79
CA VAL A 176 7.76 -12.66 8.52
C VAL A 176 6.51 -13.35 8.01
N CYS A 177 5.71 -13.92 8.91
CA CYS A 177 4.42 -14.50 8.57
C CYS A 177 3.42 -13.39 8.18
N PRO A 178 2.92 -13.33 6.93
CA PRO A 178 2.06 -12.24 6.46
C PRO A 178 0.72 -12.11 7.20
N GLN A 179 0.24 -13.18 7.82
CA GLN A 179 -1.05 -13.23 8.52
C GLN A 179 -0.94 -12.76 9.98
N THR A 180 0.18 -13.05 10.64
CA THR A 180 0.35 -12.78 12.09
C THR A 180 1.33 -11.66 12.39
N ASN A 181 2.12 -11.27 11.39
CA ASN A 181 3.32 -10.44 11.46
C ASN A 181 4.38 -11.00 12.42
N ARG A 182 4.34 -12.29 12.78
CA ARG A 182 5.37 -12.91 13.61
C ARG A 182 6.59 -13.25 12.76
N ILE A 183 7.78 -12.99 13.27
CA ILE A 183 9.03 -13.46 12.68
C ILE A 183 9.12 -14.97 12.93
N VAL A 184 9.17 -15.75 11.84
CA VAL A 184 9.26 -17.22 11.89
C VAL A 184 10.70 -17.70 11.86
N LYS A 185 11.60 -16.93 11.24
CA LYS A 185 13.05 -17.16 11.25
C LYS A 185 13.79 -15.82 11.27
N PHE A 186 14.93 -15.83 11.95
CA PHE A 186 15.93 -14.78 11.88
C PHE A 186 17.26 -15.46 11.56
N LEU A 187 17.95 -14.97 10.54
CA LEU A 187 19.23 -15.50 10.08
C LEU A 187 20.27 -14.38 10.13
N GLU A 188 21.31 -14.50 10.93
CA GLU A 188 22.39 -13.51 10.93
C GLU A 188 23.31 -13.71 9.71
N LYS A 189 23.31 -12.73 8.79
CA LYS A 189 24.20 -12.66 7.62
C LYS A 189 24.22 -13.95 6.77
N PRO A 190 23.05 -14.45 6.33
CA PRO A 190 22.98 -15.67 5.55
C PRO A 190 23.68 -15.52 4.19
N SER A 191 24.28 -16.63 3.76
CA SER A 191 24.83 -16.82 2.42
C SER A 191 23.71 -16.79 1.37
N PRO A 192 24.03 -16.43 0.11
CA PRO A 192 23.06 -16.49 -0.98
C PRO A 192 22.44 -17.90 -1.10
N GLY A 193 21.10 -17.97 -1.10
CA GLY A 193 20.34 -19.22 -1.25
C GLY A 193 19.84 -19.86 0.04
N GLU A 194 20.29 -19.40 1.22
CA GLU A 194 19.76 -19.90 2.51
C GLU A 194 18.32 -19.44 2.78
N THR A 195 17.92 -18.32 2.20
CA THR A 195 16.54 -17.81 2.24
C THR A 195 16.22 -17.03 0.96
N ASN A 196 14.95 -16.98 0.61
CA ASN A 196 14.42 -16.11 -0.45
C ASN A 196 13.96 -14.75 0.11
N SER A 197 13.99 -14.56 1.44
CA SER A 197 13.60 -13.29 2.06
C SER A 197 14.66 -12.23 1.81
N ARG A 198 14.20 -11.02 1.46
CA ARG A 198 15.01 -9.80 1.39
C ARG A 198 14.65 -8.80 2.50
N ASN A 199 13.98 -9.26 3.55
CA ASN A 199 13.63 -8.41 4.68
C ASN A 199 14.82 -8.32 5.66
N ALA A 200 15.53 -7.20 5.66
CA ALA A 200 16.63 -6.96 6.60
C ALA A 200 16.13 -6.35 7.90
N SER A 201 16.60 -6.89 9.03
CA SER A 201 16.43 -6.29 10.34
C SER A 201 17.66 -5.49 10.73
N VAL A 202 17.43 -4.39 11.43
CA VAL A 202 18.46 -3.56 12.04
C VAL A 202 18.33 -3.60 13.55
N VAL A 203 19.35 -3.14 14.28
CA VAL A 203 19.28 -3.00 15.74
C VAL A 203 18.30 -1.89 16.09
N PHE A 204 17.03 -2.27 16.11
CA PHE A 204 15.88 -1.48 16.48
C PHE A 204 14.82 -2.48 16.97
N TYR A 205 14.95 -2.84 18.25
CA TYR A 205 14.15 -3.85 18.90
C TYR A 205 13.42 -3.26 20.10
N VAL A 206 12.28 -3.84 20.46
CA VAL A 206 11.59 -3.54 21.72
C VAL A 206 11.37 -4.86 22.45
N PHE A 207 12.01 -5.00 23.60
CA PHE A 207 11.99 -6.21 24.42
C PHE A 207 11.06 -6.06 25.61
N ARG A 208 10.30 -7.12 25.87
CA ARG A 208 9.58 -7.34 27.13
C ARG A 208 10.59 -7.61 28.26
N SER A 209 10.19 -7.31 29.50
CA SER A 209 11.02 -7.57 30.69
C SER A 209 11.44 -9.04 30.84
N GLU A 210 10.59 -9.96 30.39
CA GLU A 210 10.84 -11.40 30.37
C GLU A 210 12.01 -11.74 29.45
N THR A 211 12.07 -11.12 28.25
CA THR A 211 13.18 -11.29 27.32
C THR A 211 14.45 -10.61 27.83
N VAL A 212 14.33 -9.43 28.44
CA VAL A 212 15.47 -8.72 29.07
C VAL A 212 16.16 -9.61 30.12
N SER A 213 15.37 -10.39 30.87
CA SER A 213 15.88 -11.31 31.89
C SER A 213 16.69 -12.51 31.34
N LEU A 214 16.63 -12.79 30.03
CA LEU A 214 17.37 -13.86 29.37
C LEU A 214 18.79 -13.45 28.91
N ILE A 215 19.09 -12.15 28.92
CA ILE A 215 20.38 -11.64 28.43
C ILE A 215 21.59 -12.21 29.19
N PRO A 216 21.57 -12.34 30.54
CA PRO A 216 22.69 -12.95 31.27
C PRO A 216 22.93 -14.40 30.87
N GLU A 217 21.86 -15.15 30.59
CA GLU A 217 21.95 -16.55 30.13
C GLU A 217 22.67 -16.63 28.77
N TYR A 218 22.31 -15.73 27.85
CA TYR A 218 22.95 -15.66 26.53
C TYR A 218 24.44 -15.32 26.66
N ILE A 219 24.78 -14.26 27.42
CA ILE A 219 26.17 -13.83 27.59
C ILE A 219 27.04 -14.93 28.24
N ALA A 220 26.50 -15.69 29.19
CA ALA A 220 27.20 -16.80 29.81
C ALA A 220 27.45 -17.97 28.84
N SER A 221 26.52 -18.21 27.91
CA SER A 221 26.60 -19.28 26.91
C SER A 221 27.53 -18.93 25.75
N TYR A 222 27.68 -17.64 25.42
CA TYR A 222 28.49 -17.14 24.30
C TYR A 222 29.63 -16.25 24.80
N LEU A 223 30.76 -16.90 25.16
CA LEU A 223 31.94 -16.23 25.71
C LEU A 223 32.74 -15.43 24.67
N ASP A 224 32.71 -15.84 23.40
CA ASP A 224 33.36 -15.11 22.32
C ASP A 224 32.60 -13.81 22.01
N MET A 225 33.34 -12.69 21.97
CA MET A 225 32.83 -11.37 21.59
C MET A 225 32.16 -11.39 20.21
N SER A 226 32.66 -12.18 19.27
CA SER A 226 32.09 -12.29 17.92
C SER A 226 30.63 -12.74 17.91
N HIS A 227 30.23 -13.53 18.91
CA HIS A 227 28.87 -14.02 19.09
C HIS A 227 27.95 -13.03 19.82
N ARG A 228 28.48 -12.00 20.49
CA ARG A 228 27.71 -11.05 21.30
C ARG A 228 27.10 -9.91 20.48
N ASN A 229 26.60 -10.23 19.30
CA ASN A 229 25.89 -9.31 18.42
C ASN A 229 24.37 -9.59 18.46
N PHE A 230 23.58 -8.57 18.15
CA PHE A 230 22.12 -8.71 18.22
C PHE A 230 21.56 -9.67 17.18
N GLY A 231 22.21 -9.86 16.04
CA GLY A 231 21.72 -10.78 15.02
C GLY A 231 21.65 -12.22 15.54
N LEU A 232 22.76 -12.71 16.09
CA LEU A 232 22.82 -14.05 16.71
C LEU A 232 21.94 -14.14 17.97
N PHE A 233 21.81 -13.06 18.74
CA PHE A 233 20.90 -13.05 19.89
C PHE A 233 19.42 -13.18 19.46
N MET A 234 19.00 -12.46 18.42
CA MET A 234 17.65 -12.57 17.87
C MET A 234 17.38 -13.94 17.26
N GLU A 235 18.36 -14.48 16.54
CA GLU A 235 18.32 -15.86 16.03
C GLU A 235 18.16 -16.87 17.17
N TRP A 236 18.94 -16.76 18.25
CA TRP A 236 18.82 -17.60 19.44
C TRP A 236 17.45 -17.46 20.13
N LEU A 237 16.95 -16.23 20.31
CA LEU A 237 15.63 -15.98 20.92
C LEU A 237 14.50 -16.67 20.14
N ILE A 238 14.51 -16.55 18.82
CA ILE A 238 13.44 -17.05 17.95
C ILE A 238 13.59 -18.55 17.71
N SER A 239 14.80 -19.02 17.42
CA SER A 239 15.07 -20.40 17.02
C SER A 239 15.21 -21.35 18.20
N GLU A 240 15.88 -20.94 19.28
CA GLU A 240 16.13 -21.81 20.44
C GLU A 240 15.14 -21.55 21.57
N LYS A 241 14.99 -20.30 22.01
CA LYS A 241 14.08 -19.95 23.12
C LYS A 241 12.60 -19.90 22.73
N LYS A 242 12.30 -19.89 21.43
CA LYS A 242 10.94 -19.81 20.87
C LYS A 242 10.17 -18.59 21.38
N ILE A 243 10.85 -17.50 21.65
CA ILE A 243 10.22 -16.23 22.01
C ILE A 243 9.47 -15.68 20.79
N SER A 244 8.25 -15.19 21.05
CA SER A 244 7.46 -14.54 20.01
C SER A 244 8.00 -13.15 19.75
N VAL A 245 8.50 -12.93 18.53
CA VAL A 245 8.91 -11.61 18.05
C VAL A 245 8.03 -11.23 16.86
N TYR A 246 7.44 -10.05 16.90
CA TYR A 246 6.67 -9.50 15.79
C TYR A 246 7.56 -8.58 14.94
N GLY A 247 7.33 -8.58 13.64
CA GLY A 247 7.94 -7.67 12.68
C GLY A 247 7.09 -6.42 12.47
N MET A 248 7.75 -5.28 12.32
CA MET A 248 7.18 -4.05 11.77
C MET A 248 8.08 -3.52 10.65
N LYS A 249 7.50 -3.35 9.45
CA LYS A 249 8.20 -2.87 8.25
C LYS A 249 8.31 -1.36 8.24
N LEU A 250 9.49 -0.84 7.92
CA LEU A 250 9.72 0.55 7.55
C LEU A 250 9.83 0.66 6.01
N PRO A 251 8.88 1.29 5.30
CA PRO A 251 8.88 1.34 3.83
C PRO A 251 10.13 1.96 3.22
N THR A 252 10.67 3.01 3.86
CA THR A 252 11.82 3.76 3.34
C THR A 252 13.16 3.16 3.75
N GLY A 253 13.22 2.10 4.57
CA GLY A 253 14.49 1.50 4.98
C GLY A 253 15.46 2.39 5.77
N PHE A 254 16.70 1.92 5.89
CA PHE A 254 17.77 2.54 6.68
C PHE A 254 19.04 2.73 5.85
N GLN A 255 19.91 3.61 6.30
CA GLN A 255 21.19 3.94 5.69
C GLN A 255 22.32 3.87 6.73
N LEU A 256 23.55 3.76 6.24
CA LEU A 256 24.76 3.65 7.07
C LEU A 256 24.73 2.46 8.04
N ILE A 257 24.20 1.32 7.62
CA ILE A 257 24.05 0.15 8.48
C ILE A 257 25.35 -0.67 8.51
N GLY A 258 25.85 -0.97 9.69
CA GLY A 258 27.03 -1.83 9.88
C GLY A 258 28.35 -1.17 9.46
N GLN A 259 29.25 -1.98 8.88
CA GLN A 259 30.53 -1.53 8.34
C GLN A 259 30.28 -0.79 7.02
N VAL A 260 30.60 0.51 7.01
CA VAL A 260 30.43 1.40 5.85
C VAL A 260 31.78 2.00 5.47
N GLY A 261 31.96 2.28 4.18
CA GLY A 261 33.09 3.03 3.64
C GLY A 261 32.78 4.51 3.42
N LEU A 262 33.78 5.27 2.98
CA LEU A 262 33.68 6.69 2.64
C LEU A 262 32.73 6.91 1.47
N THR A 263 32.76 6.03 0.46
CA THR A 263 31.84 6.09 -0.68
C THR A 263 30.37 5.96 -0.25
N ASP A 264 30.06 5.06 0.69
CA ASP A 264 28.70 4.89 1.22
C ASP A 264 28.24 6.16 1.95
N TYR A 265 29.14 6.75 2.73
CA TYR A 265 28.90 8.01 3.44
C TYR A 265 28.68 9.19 2.47
N GLU A 266 29.47 9.30 1.40
CA GLU A 266 29.30 10.31 0.36
C GLU A 266 27.98 10.16 -0.40
N SER A 267 27.66 8.94 -0.83
CA SER A 267 26.40 8.61 -1.50
C SER A 267 25.21 8.99 -0.63
N TRP A 268 25.29 8.68 0.67
CA TRP A 268 24.29 9.03 1.66
C TRP A 268 24.12 10.55 1.83
N ILE A 269 25.22 11.31 1.98
CA ILE A 269 25.16 12.78 2.07
C ILE A 269 24.48 13.35 0.82
N SER A 270 24.84 12.85 -0.36
CA SER A 270 24.25 13.30 -1.63
C SER A 270 22.75 13.01 -1.67
N TYR A 271 22.34 11.76 -1.39
CA TYR A 271 20.94 11.35 -1.38
C TYR A 271 20.09 12.24 -0.48
N PHE A 272 20.51 12.45 0.77
CA PHE A 272 19.71 13.25 1.69
C PHE A 272 19.80 14.75 1.43
N SER A 273 20.91 15.25 0.89
CA SER A 273 20.99 16.64 0.45
C SER A 273 20.03 16.90 -0.71
N ASP A 274 19.89 15.93 -1.61
CA ASP A 274 18.93 15.97 -2.71
C ASP A 274 17.50 15.79 -2.23
N GLN A 275 17.22 14.91 -1.25
CA GLN A 275 15.90 14.79 -0.61
C GLN A 275 15.52 16.04 0.18
N ALA A 276 16.46 16.67 0.88
CA ALA A 276 16.22 17.92 1.60
C ALA A 276 15.96 19.09 0.65
N LYS A 277 16.46 19.03 -0.60
CA LYS A 277 16.13 19.95 -1.70
C LYS A 277 14.82 19.56 -2.40
N LYS A 278 14.56 18.26 -2.54
CA LYS A 278 13.34 17.62 -3.04
C LYS A 278 12.35 17.32 -1.91
N GLU A 279 12.22 18.19 -0.90
CA GLU A 279 10.96 18.25 -0.12
C GLU A 279 9.86 18.71 -1.08
N SER A 280 9.51 17.79 -1.98
CA SER A 280 8.91 18.04 -3.25
C SER A 280 7.46 18.32 -2.96
N LYS A 281 7.11 19.59 -3.16
CA LYS A 281 5.74 20.04 -3.30
C LYS A 281 5.12 19.54 -4.61
N ASP A 282 5.81 18.71 -5.39
CA ASP A 282 5.29 18.27 -6.66
C ASP A 282 4.10 17.33 -6.41
N PRO A 283 2.95 17.64 -7.00
CA PRO A 283 1.76 16.83 -6.83
C PRO A 283 1.98 15.43 -7.41
N ILE A 284 1.68 14.39 -6.63
CA ILE A 284 1.55 13.03 -7.16
C ILE A 284 0.13 12.91 -7.70
N MET A 285 0.01 12.66 -9.00
CA MET A 285 -1.27 12.44 -9.68
C MET A 285 -1.38 10.99 -10.11
N LYS A 286 -2.50 10.34 -9.76
CA LYS A 286 -2.81 8.97 -10.22
C LYS A 286 -4.20 8.91 -10.78
N ARG A 287 -4.33 8.21 -11.90
CA ARG A 287 -5.60 7.97 -12.60
C ARG A 287 -6.08 6.53 -12.41
N ALA A 288 -7.39 6.39 -12.37
CA ALA A 288 -8.08 5.14 -12.61
C ALA A 288 -9.12 5.37 -13.71
N TYR A 289 -9.20 4.46 -14.66
CA TYR A 289 -10.06 4.60 -15.82
C TYR A 289 -11.44 3.98 -15.55
N ALA A 290 -12.46 4.49 -16.25
CA ALA A 290 -13.74 3.81 -16.30
C ALA A 290 -13.59 2.42 -16.92
N ARG A 291 -14.58 1.58 -16.68
CA ARG A 291 -14.61 0.22 -17.23
C ARG A 291 -15.93 -0.09 -17.90
N ILE A 292 -15.87 -0.95 -18.90
CA ILE A 292 -17.03 -1.56 -19.55
C ILE A 292 -16.95 -3.08 -19.40
N GLY A 293 -18.05 -3.70 -18.99
CA GLY A 293 -18.18 -5.15 -19.03
C GLY A 293 -18.48 -5.60 -20.45
N LEU A 294 -17.50 -6.17 -21.14
CA LEU A 294 -17.68 -6.74 -22.49
C LEU A 294 -18.55 -7.99 -22.41
N MET A 295 -18.24 -8.92 -21.51
CA MET A 295 -19.04 -10.12 -21.24
C MET A 295 -19.33 -10.24 -19.76
N ARG A 296 -20.61 -10.19 -19.35
CA ARG A 296 -20.99 -10.29 -17.93
C ARG A 296 -22.49 -10.39 -17.69
N ASN A 297 -22.90 -10.69 -16.44
CA ASN A 297 -23.58 -9.78 -15.47
C ASN A 297 -24.58 -10.58 -14.60
N PRO A 298 -24.66 -10.56 -13.24
CA PRO A 298 -23.95 -9.86 -12.14
C PRO A 298 -23.06 -10.86 -11.36
N SER A 299 -22.32 -11.67 -12.10
CA SER A 299 -21.77 -12.97 -11.67
C SER A 299 -20.67 -12.92 -10.62
N ASP A 300 -19.98 -11.81 -10.41
CA ASP A 300 -18.97 -11.69 -9.33
C ASP A 300 -19.60 -11.74 -7.93
N GLY A 301 -20.86 -11.34 -7.79
CA GLY A 301 -21.65 -11.59 -6.58
C GLY A 301 -22.24 -13.01 -6.48
N PHE A 302 -22.10 -13.81 -7.54
CA PHE A 302 -22.69 -15.15 -7.70
C PHE A 302 -21.67 -16.22 -8.13
N TYR A 303 -20.38 -15.96 -7.90
CA TYR A 303 -19.27 -16.88 -8.21
C TYR A 303 -19.15 -17.31 -9.69
N GLY A 304 -19.31 -16.38 -10.64
CA GLY A 304 -19.14 -16.67 -12.06
C GLY A 304 -17.98 -15.91 -12.71
N LYS A 305 -17.99 -15.87 -14.04
CA LYS A 305 -16.91 -15.34 -14.87
C LYS A 305 -17.31 -14.05 -15.58
N THR A 306 -16.33 -13.21 -15.91
CA THR A 306 -16.54 -11.92 -16.58
C THR A 306 -15.37 -11.56 -17.51
N ILE A 307 -15.61 -10.76 -18.54
CA ILE A 307 -14.57 -10.05 -19.33
C ILE A 307 -14.89 -8.57 -19.30
N SER A 308 -13.96 -7.75 -18.84
CA SER A 308 -14.10 -6.29 -18.82
C SER A 308 -12.91 -5.60 -19.45
N LEU A 309 -13.16 -4.40 -19.96
CA LEU A 309 -12.16 -3.52 -20.57
C LEU A 309 -12.11 -2.20 -19.81
N SER A 310 -10.92 -1.75 -19.40
CA SER A 310 -10.72 -0.36 -18.98
C SER A 310 -10.68 0.57 -20.20
N ILE A 311 -11.37 1.72 -20.15
CA ILE A 311 -11.51 2.65 -21.27
C ILE A 311 -10.94 4.03 -20.92
N ALA A 312 -10.11 4.59 -21.80
CA ALA A 312 -9.41 5.85 -21.57
C ALA A 312 -10.32 7.09 -21.76
N ASN A 313 -11.51 6.94 -22.34
CA ASN A 313 -12.48 8.02 -22.53
C ASN A 313 -12.80 8.75 -21.22
N PHE A 314 -12.95 7.97 -20.15
CA PHE A 314 -13.38 8.47 -18.85
C PHE A 314 -12.45 8.00 -17.74
N TRP A 315 -12.21 8.86 -16.78
CA TRP A 315 -11.23 8.67 -15.72
C TRP A 315 -11.65 9.37 -14.43
N ALA A 316 -11.12 8.87 -13.32
CA ALA A 316 -11.02 9.58 -12.05
C ALA A 316 -9.54 9.79 -11.75
N GLU A 317 -9.17 11.03 -11.41
CA GLU A 317 -7.82 11.42 -11.06
C GLU A 317 -7.84 11.89 -9.62
N VAL A 318 -6.83 11.47 -8.86
CA VAL A 318 -6.59 11.97 -7.52
C VAL A 318 -5.21 12.60 -7.50
N THR A 319 -5.13 13.76 -6.86
CA THR A 319 -3.89 14.49 -6.64
C THR A 319 -3.61 14.52 -5.15
N ILE A 320 -2.43 14.04 -4.75
CA ILE A 320 -1.91 14.16 -3.39
C ILE A 320 -0.68 15.05 -3.39
N THR A 321 -0.69 16.07 -2.53
CA THR A 321 0.44 17.01 -2.38
C THR A 321 0.80 17.12 -0.92
N GLU A 322 2.08 17.02 -0.58
CA GLU A 322 2.52 17.21 0.80
C GLU A 322 2.14 18.62 1.31
N SER A 323 1.62 18.70 2.53
CA SER A 323 1.22 19.97 3.13
C SER A 323 1.31 19.91 4.65
N SER A 324 1.29 21.06 5.33
CA SER A 324 1.44 21.13 6.79
C SER A 324 0.31 20.45 7.56
N THR A 325 -0.89 20.35 6.97
CA THR A 325 -2.11 19.79 7.57
C THR A 325 -2.76 18.80 6.63
N LEU A 326 -3.30 17.70 7.14
CA LEU A 326 -4.08 16.78 6.32
C LEU A 326 -5.40 17.46 5.90
N ARG A 327 -5.62 17.62 4.59
CA ARG A 327 -6.82 18.26 4.03
C ARG A 327 -7.42 17.40 2.93
N LEU A 328 -8.74 17.22 2.97
CA LEU A 328 -9.51 16.63 1.87
C LEU A 328 -10.31 17.77 1.24
N ILE A 329 -10.06 18.05 -0.04
CA ILE A 329 -10.68 19.17 -0.74
C ILE A 329 -12.00 18.71 -1.37
N PRO A 330 -13.16 19.30 -1.01
CA PRO A 330 -14.42 19.04 -1.68
C PRO A 330 -14.33 19.43 -3.16
N HIS A 331 -14.83 18.58 -4.05
CA HIS A 331 -14.87 18.94 -5.47
C HIS A 331 -15.95 19.99 -5.72
N PRO A 332 -15.67 21.10 -6.43
CA PRO A 332 -16.62 22.21 -6.59
C PRO A 332 -17.95 21.80 -7.21
N LEU A 333 -17.93 20.86 -8.17
CA LEU A 333 -19.16 20.36 -8.80
C LEU A 333 -19.75 19.12 -8.13
N ASN A 334 -18.91 18.29 -7.50
CA ASN A 334 -19.33 16.95 -7.08
C ASN A 334 -19.59 16.86 -5.58
N ASP A 335 -19.05 17.80 -4.79
CA ASP A 335 -19.30 18.03 -3.37
C ASP A 335 -19.60 19.53 -3.14
N PRO A 336 -20.62 20.11 -3.81
CA PRO A 336 -20.91 21.54 -3.70
C PRO A 336 -21.26 21.91 -2.26
N THR A 337 -20.65 22.98 -1.76
CA THR A 337 -20.92 23.55 -0.42
C THR A 337 -21.44 24.99 -0.51
N GLU A 338 -21.50 25.55 -1.71
CA GLU A 338 -22.00 26.87 -2.03
C GLU A 338 -22.98 26.73 -3.20
N PHE A 339 -24.12 27.41 -3.11
CA PHE A 339 -25.22 27.33 -4.07
C PHE A 339 -25.71 28.74 -4.38
N GLY A 340 -26.19 28.98 -5.60
CA GLY A 340 -26.65 30.31 -6.00
C GLY A 340 -27.94 30.75 -5.29
N SER A 341 -28.76 29.79 -4.85
CA SER A 341 -30.00 30.03 -4.10
C SER A 341 -30.51 28.74 -3.44
N LEU A 342 -31.57 28.84 -2.62
CA LEU A 342 -32.26 27.66 -2.09
C LEU A 342 -32.90 26.80 -3.18
N ALA A 343 -33.38 27.41 -4.28
CA ALA A 343 -33.94 26.69 -5.41
C ALA A 343 -32.87 25.86 -6.15
N ASP A 344 -31.66 26.42 -6.26
CA ASP A 344 -30.49 25.75 -6.85
C ASP A 344 -30.06 24.55 -6.00
N LEU A 345 -29.92 24.75 -4.68
CA LEU A 345 -29.67 23.65 -3.73
C LEU A 345 -30.73 22.55 -3.83
N HIS A 346 -32.01 22.91 -3.89
CA HIS A 346 -33.09 21.93 -4.02
C HIS A 346 -32.98 21.12 -5.31
N GLY A 347 -32.79 21.78 -6.45
CA GLY A 347 -32.68 21.12 -7.75
C GLY A 347 -31.46 20.20 -7.87
N ILE A 348 -30.29 20.65 -7.41
CA ILE A 348 -29.07 19.85 -7.42
C ILE A 348 -29.20 18.65 -6.48
N SER A 349 -29.72 18.86 -5.26
CA SER A 349 -29.84 17.78 -4.27
C SER A 349 -30.84 16.70 -4.70
N ASP A 350 -31.93 17.09 -5.37
CA ASP A 350 -32.93 16.14 -5.88
C ASP A 350 -32.35 15.28 -7.02
N LYS A 351 -31.55 15.90 -7.90
CA LYS A 351 -30.95 15.23 -9.05
C LYS A 351 -29.71 14.40 -8.72
N GLU A 352 -28.80 14.95 -7.94
CA GLU A 352 -27.45 14.38 -7.72
C GLU A 352 -27.28 13.74 -6.34
N GLY A 353 -28.25 13.95 -5.45
CA GLY A 353 -28.18 13.53 -4.05
C GLY A 353 -27.28 14.44 -3.22
N TYR A 354 -26.95 13.96 -2.02
CA TYR A 354 -26.23 14.73 -0.99
C TYR A 354 -24.76 14.35 -0.85
N LEU A 355 -24.33 13.25 -1.46
CA LEU A 355 -23.03 12.63 -1.21
C LEU A 355 -22.19 12.56 -2.48
N GLY A 356 -21.04 13.23 -2.47
CA GLY A 356 -20.05 13.17 -3.55
C GLY A 356 -18.86 12.25 -3.25
N GLY A 357 -17.71 12.60 -3.83
CA GLY A 357 -16.49 11.80 -3.75
C GLY A 357 -15.66 12.06 -2.50
N LEU A 358 -15.93 13.15 -1.76
CA LEU A 358 -15.19 13.47 -0.52
C LEU A 358 -15.23 12.32 0.50
N ARG A 359 -16.39 11.67 0.66
CA ARG A 359 -16.54 10.51 1.55
C ARG A 359 -15.71 9.30 1.10
N LEU A 360 -15.52 9.12 -0.21
CA LEU A 360 -14.72 8.04 -0.79
C LEU A 360 -13.25 8.26 -0.44
N LEU A 361 -12.76 9.50 -0.59
CA LEU A 361 -11.41 9.87 -0.16
C LEU A 361 -11.19 9.56 1.32
N GLN A 362 -12.10 10.05 2.18
CA GLN A 362 -11.99 9.88 3.63
C GLN A 362 -12.02 8.40 4.06
N ALA A 363 -12.95 7.62 3.51
CA ALA A 363 -13.06 6.19 3.81
C ALA A 363 -11.82 5.42 3.35
N THR A 364 -11.26 5.78 2.17
CA THR A 364 -10.03 5.17 1.66
C THR A 364 -8.84 5.46 2.58
N CYS A 365 -8.65 6.72 3.01
CA CYS A 365 -7.59 7.10 3.95
C CYS A 365 -7.71 6.34 5.28
N LYS A 366 -8.92 6.26 5.85
CA LYS A 366 -9.18 5.50 7.09
C LYS A 366 -8.81 4.03 6.93
N LYS A 367 -9.29 3.39 5.86
CA LYS A 367 -9.05 1.97 5.59
C LYS A 367 -7.58 1.69 5.32
N PHE A 368 -6.89 2.57 4.59
CA PHE A 368 -5.46 2.48 4.30
C PHE A 368 -4.62 2.56 5.57
N TYR A 369 -4.94 3.50 6.47
CA TYR A 369 -4.27 3.58 7.77
C TYR A 369 -4.48 2.30 8.60
N HIS A 370 -5.71 1.80 8.67
CA HIS A 370 -6.01 0.52 9.32
C HIS A 370 -5.25 -0.66 8.71
N TYR A 371 -5.16 -0.73 7.38
CA TYR A 371 -4.40 -1.75 6.66
C TYR A 371 -2.93 -1.75 7.09
N CYS A 372 -2.28 -0.58 7.06
CA CYS A 372 -0.87 -0.44 7.41
C CYS A 372 -0.61 -0.83 8.87
N VAL A 373 -1.43 -0.34 9.81
CA VAL A 373 -1.29 -0.69 11.23
C VAL A 373 -1.46 -2.19 11.47
N ASN A 374 -2.44 -2.83 10.83
CA ASN A 374 -2.69 -4.26 11.00
C ASN A 374 -1.59 -5.13 10.38
N ARG A 375 -0.96 -4.69 9.28
CA ARG A 375 0.19 -5.36 8.65
C ARG A 375 1.53 -5.01 9.29
N GLY A 376 1.54 -4.12 10.27
CA GLY A 376 2.78 -3.65 10.89
C GLY A 376 3.64 -2.82 9.93
N ILE A 377 3.04 -1.99 9.09
CA ILE A 377 3.75 -1.06 8.20
C ILE A 377 3.80 0.31 8.87
N ALA A 378 5.00 0.82 9.12
CA ALA A 378 5.24 2.14 9.69
C ALA A 378 4.97 3.23 8.65
N LEU A 379 4.05 4.16 8.96
CA LEU A 379 3.78 5.29 8.09
C LEU A 379 4.56 6.51 8.55
N ALA A 380 5.22 7.20 7.62
CA ALA A 380 5.87 8.47 7.91
C ALA A 380 4.86 9.52 8.39
N ARG A 381 5.29 10.40 9.29
CA ARG A 381 4.46 11.51 9.81
C ARG A 381 4.39 12.65 8.81
N ARG A 382 3.65 12.41 7.74
CA ARG A 382 3.47 13.34 6.62
C ARG A 382 2.01 13.70 6.48
N ASN A 383 1.74 15.00 6.46
CA ASN A 383 0.42 15.53 6.15
C ASN A 383 0.32 15.84 4.66
N PHE A 384 -0.89 15.83 4.12
CA PHE A 384 -1.11 16.00 2.69
C PHE A 384 -2.47 16.64 2.39
N THR A 385 -2.53 17.33 1.27
CA THR A 385 -3.79 17.79 0.68
C THR A 385 -4.17 16.81 -0.43
N LEU A 386 -5.40 16.31 -0.38
CA LEU A 386 -5.96 15.37 -1.34
C LEU A 386 -7.14 16.02 -2.05
N SER A 387 -7.11 16.03 -3.38
CA SER A 387 -8.23 16.46 -4.24
C SER A 387 -8.46 15.42 -5.32
N TYR A 388 -9.66 15.42 -5.91
CA TYR A 388 -9.98 14.54 -7.02
C TYR A 388 -10.70 15.30 -8.12
N ASP A 389 -10.64 14.79 -9.34
CA ASP A 389 -11.45 15.22 -10.47
C ASP A 389 -11.91 13.97 -11.25
N THR A 390 -13.03 14.07 -11.96
CA THR A 390 -13.52 12.98 -12.80
C THR A 390 -14.43 13.48 -13.90
N ASN A 391 -14.27 12.89 -15.08
CA ASN A 391 -15.20 13.05 -16.19
C ASN A 391 -16.11 11.81 -16.38
N ILE A 392 -16.09 10.84 -15.46
CA ILE A 392 -16.96 9.66 -15.52
C ILE A 392 -18.41 10.08 -15.28
N PRO A 393 -19.34 9.87 -16.22
CA PRO A 393 -20.73 10.28 -16.03
C PRO A 393 -21.34 9.53 -14.83
N ARG A 394 -22.16 10.23 -14.05
CA ARG A 394 -22.83 9.66 -12.87
C ARG A 394 -23.90 8.66 -13.30
N GLN A 395 -24.07 7.60 -12.51
CA GLN A 395 -25.18 6.64 -12.60
C GLN A 395 -25.37 5.89 -13.93
N VAL A 396 -24.41 5.94 -14.85
CA VAL A 396 -24.44 5.19 -16.13
C VAL A 396 -23.74 3.84 -16.08
N GLY A 397 -23.43 3.36 -14.86
CA GLY A 397 -22.84 2.05 -14.66
C GLY A 397 -21.40 1.90 -15.16
N LEU A 398 -20.58 2.97 -15.14
CA LEU A 398 -19.18 3.00 -15.61
C LEU A 398 -18.10 2.95 -14.49
N ALA A 399 -18.49 2.59 -13.26
CA ALA A 399 -17.58 2.41 -12.11
C ALA A 399 -16.90 3.71 -11.60
N GLY A 400 -17.62 4.83 -11.56
CA GLY A 400 -17.07 6.10 -11.09
C GLY A 400 -16.62 6.10 -9.63
N SER A 401 -17.39 5.51 -8.71
CA SER A 401 -17.04 5.49 -7.28
C SER A 401 -15.76 4.70 -7.01
N SER A 402 -15.67 3.49 -7.54
CA SER A 402 -14.51 2.63 -7.41
C SER A 402 -13.28 3.18 -8.14
N ALA A 403 -13.46 3.96 -9.23
CA ALA A 403 -12.36 4.67 -9.87
C ALA A 403 -11.73 5.70 -8.92
N ILE A 404 -12.53 6.51 -8.21
CA ILE A 404 -12.04 7.48 -7.23
C ILE A 404 -11.29 6.78 -6.09
N VAL A 405 -11.85 5.69 -5.54
CA VAL A 405 -11.20 4.88 -4.50
C VAL A 405 -9.88 4.29 -4.99
N THR A 406 -9.86 3.76 -6.22
CA THR A 406 -8.66 3.18 -6.84
C THR A 406 -7.57 4.22 -7.05
N ALA A 407 -7.90 5.39 -7.61
CA ALA A 407 -6.96 6.49 -7.80
C ALA A 407 -6.41 7.01 -6.46
N THR A 408 -7.27 7.05 -5.42
CA THR A 408 -6.86 7.41 -4.06
C THR A 408 -5.88 6.41 -3.47
N LEU A 409 -6.15 5.11 -3.60
CA LEU A 409 -5.25 4.05 -3.16
C LEU A 409 -3.89 4.15 -3.86
N LYS A 410 -3.87 4.30 -5.20
CA LYS A 410 -2.64 4.49 -5.98
C LYS A 410 -1.84 5.70 -5.50
N CYS A 411 -2.51 6.81 -5.15
CA CYS A 411 -1.86 8.00 -4.58
C CYS A 411 -1.27 7.74 -3.19
N LEU A 412 -2.01 7.09 -2.29
CA LEU A 412 -1.56 6.80 -0.93
C LEU A 412 -0.38 5.84 -0.93
N MET A 413 -0.42 4.78 -1.76
CA MET A 413 0.71 3.87 -1.91
C MET A 413 1.96 4.61 -2.39
N ALA A 414 1.84 5.42 -3.43
CA ALA A 414 2.97 6.22 -3.93
C ALA A 414 3.48 7.25 -2.90
N PHE A 415 2.59 7.94 -2.20
CA PHE A 415 2.97 8.98 -1.23
C PHE A 415 3.69 8.41 0.00
N PHE A 416 3.32 7.20 0.43
CA PHE A 416 3.93 6.52 1.57
C PHE A 416 5.00 5.48 1.18
N ASN A 417 5.40 5.43 -0.09
CA ASN A 417 6.39 4.49 -0.63
C ASN A 417 6.03 3.00 -0.41
N LEU A 418 4.75 2.66 -0.51
CA LEU A 418 4.29 1.27 -0.53
C LEU A 418 4.31 0.73 -1.97
N THR A 419 4.73 -0.52 -2.12
CA THR A 419 4.78 -1.22 -3.40
C THR A 419 3.78 -2.38 -3.45
N ASP A 420 3.75 -3.12 -4.56
CA ASP A 420 2.97 -4.35 -4.67
C ASP A 420 3.49 -5.46 -3.73
N HIS A 421 4.70 -5.35 -3.17
CA HIS A 421 5.16 -6.25 -2.10
C HIS A 421 4.45 -5.96 -0.77
N ASP A 422 4.11 -4.70 -0.50
CA ASP A 422 3.36 -4.29 0.69
C ASP A 422 1.87 -4.57 0.56
N MET A 423 1.30 -4.27 -0.61
CA MET A 423 -0.09 -4.52 -0.94
C MET A 423 -0.19 -5.21 -2.31
N PRO A 424 -0.14 -6.56 -2.34
CA PRO A 424 -0.19 -7.34 -3.58
C PRO A 424 -1.32 -6.90 -4.51
N GLN A 425 -1.01 -6.79 -5.80
CA GLN A 425 -1.98 -6.37 -6.84
C GLN A 425 -3.27 -7.21 -6.79
N THR A 426 -3.17 -8.50 -6.46
CA THR A 426 -4.33 -9.41 -6.28
C THR A 426 -5.24 -9.04 -5.10
N SER A 427 -4.70 -8.36 -4.08
CA SER A 427 -5.42 -7.95 -2.87
C SER A 427 -6.00 -6.54 -2.95
N GLN A 428 -5.44 -5.67 -3.79
CA GLN A 428 -5.90 -4.29 -3.97
C GLN A 428 -7.39 -4.22 -4.38
N PRO A 429 -7.90 -5.07 -5.29
CA PRO A 429 -9.33 -5.12 -5.59
C PRO A 429 -10.22 -5.35 -4.36
N GLN A 430 -9.84 -6.29 -3.49
CA GLN A 430 -10.61 -6.57 -2.28
C GLN A 430 -10.57 -5.38 -1.32
N PHE A 431 -9.41 -4.74 -1.14
CA PHE A 431 -9.30 -3.52 -0.32
C PHE A 431 -10.26 -2.42 -0.81
N ILE A 432 -10.30 -2.16 -2.12
CA ILE A 432 -11.19 -1.16 -2.74
C ILE A 432 -12.66 -1.53 -2.50
N LEU A 433 -13.00 -2.82 -2.57
CA LEU A 433 -14.34 -3.30 -2.24
C LEU A 433 -14.69 -3.06 -0.77
N ASP A 434 -13.77 -3.32 0.15
CA ASP A 434 -14.02 -3.18 1.57
C ASP A 434 -14.22 -1.71 1.99
N VAL A 435 -13.57 -0.76 1.29
CA VAL A 435 -13.86 0.68 1.45
C VAL A 435 -15.34 0.96 1.13
N GLU A 436 -15.85 0.46 0.02
CA GLU A 436 -17.24 0.69 -0.38
C GLU A 436 -18.23 -0.06 0.54
N LYS A 437 -17.99 -1.36 0.82
CA LYS A 437 -18.93 -2.22 1.56
C LYS A 437 -18.87 -2.02 3.07
N GLU A 438 -17.69 -1.99 3.67
CA GLU A 438 -17.56 -2.00 5.12
C GLU A 438 -17.65 -0.60 5.72
N GLU A 439 -17.01 0.38 5.08
CA GLU A 439 -16.99 1.76 5.57
C GLU A 439 -18.22 2.56 5.12
N LEU A 440 -18.61 2.43 3.85
CA LEU A 440 -19.66 3.26 3.26
C LEU A 440 -21.00 2.53 3.03
N ARG A 441 -21.07 1.23 3.33
CA ARG A 441 -22.27 0.38 3.16
C ARG A 441 -22.85 0.42 1.73
N ILE A 442 -21.99 0.61 0.74
CA ILE A 442 -22.35 0.58 -0.69
C ILE A 442 -22.33 -0.88 -1.16
N ASN A 443 -23.42 -1.32 -1.78
CA ASN A 443 -23.47 -2.64 -2.39
C ASN A 443 -22.70 -2.65 -3.74
N ALA A 444 -21.62 -3.43 -3.84
CA ALA A 444 -20.75 -3.46 -5.01
C ALA A 444 -20.18 -4.87 -5.29
N GLY A 445 -19.81 -5.15 -6.55
CA GLY A 445 -19.25 -6.43 -7.02
C GLY A 445 -17.78 -6.32 -7.49
N LEU A 446 -16.97 -7.36 -7.23
CA LEU A 446 -15.51 -7.35 -7.42
C LEU A 446 -15.00 -6.93 -8.80
N GLN A 447 -15.75 -7.06 -9.90
CA GLN A 447 -15.19 -6.81 -11.25
C GLN A 447 -14.57 -5.41 -11.40
N ASP A 448 -15.19 -4.37 -10.78
CA ASP A 448 -15.00 -2.98 -11.19
C ASP A 448 -13.58 -2.55 -10.89
N ARG A 449 -13.19 -2.85 -9.67
CA ARG A 449 -11.87 -2.60 -9.10
C ARG A 449 -10.80 -3.55 -9.63
N VAL A 450 -11.14 -4.79 -10.03
CA VAL A 450 -10.16 -5.68 -10.67
C VAL A 450 -9.67 -5.07 -11.97
N VAL A 451 -10.59 -4.73 -12.89
CA VAL A 451 -10.18 -4.15 -14.18
C VAL A 451 -9.55 -2.75 -14.04
N GLN A 452 -9.89 -1.98 -13.00
CA GLN A 452 -9.25 -0.69 -12.70
C GLN A 452 -7.82 -0.81 -12.16
N ILE A 453 -7.49 -1.92 -11.49
CA ILE A 453 -6.13 -2.24 -11.02
C ILE A 453 -5.30 -2.89 -12.12
N TYR A 454 -5.87 -3.85 -12.85
CA TYR A 454 -5.16 -4.63 -13.86
C TYR A 454 -5.03 -3.90 -15.19
N GLU A 455 -5.99 -3.01 -15.50
CA GLU A 455 -6.09 -2.26 -16.75
C GLU A 455 -6.10 -3.18 -18.01
N GLY A 456 -6.40 -2.62 -19.18
CA GLY A 456 -6.55 -3.41 -20.40
C GLY A 456 -7.83 -4.25 -20.44
N LEU A 457 -7.78 -5.31 -21.24
CA LEU A 457 -8.84 -6.31 -21.40
C LEU A 457 -8.56 -7.50 -20.49
N VAL A 458 -9.44 -7.73 -19.52
CA VAL A 458 -9.21 -8.70 -18.44
C VAL A 458 -10.35 -9.71 -18.39
N TYR A 459 -10.00 -10.99 -18.51
CA TYR A 459 -10.85 -12.11 -18.14
C TYR A 459 -10.72 -12.37 -16.64
N MET A 460 -11.85 -12.54 -15.96
CA MET A 460 -11.89 -12.72 -14.52
C MET A 460 -12.77 -13.92 -14.17
N ASP A 461 -12.22 -14.84 -13.38
CA ASP A 461 -12.92 -15.99 -12.84
C ASP A 461 -13.08 -15.84 -11.32
N PHE A 462 -14.34 -15.73 -10.87
CA PHE A 462 -14.70 -15.63 -9.46
C PHE A 462 -15.34 -16.92 -8.93
N THR A 463 -15.11 -18.07 -9.58
CA THR A 463 -15.67 -19.36 -9.15
C THR A 463 -15.41 -19.62 -7.67
N GLN A 464 -16.42 -20.12 -6.96
CA GLN A 464 -16.41 -20.22 -5.49
C GLN A 464 -15.22 -21.01 -4.95
N SER A 465 -14.92 -22.17 -5.54
CA SER A 465 -13.78 -23.00 -5.15
C SER A 465 -12.44 -22.27 -5.29
N LEU A 466 -12.31 -21.37 -6.27
CA LEU A 466 -11.12 -20.56 -6.46
C LEU A 466 -11.06 -19.45 -5.40
N MET A 467 -12.15 -18.70 -5.22
CA MET A 467 -12.26 -17.65 -4.21
C MET A 467 -11.97 -18.19 -2.79
N GLU A 468 -12.50 -19.37 -2.45
CA GLU A 468 -12.28 -20.00 -1.14
C GLU A 468 -10.86 -20.55 -0.96
N SER A 469 -10.21 -21.03 -2.03
CA SER A 469 -8.89 -21.67 -1.93
C SER A 469 -7.73 -20.66 -1.85
N GLN A 470 -7.81 -19.53 -2.54
CA GLN A 470 -6.73 -18.52 -2.57
C GLN A 470 -7.15 -17.11 -2.08
N GLY A 471 -8.44 -16.88 -1.78
CA GLY A 471 -8.95 -15.61 -1.27
C GLY A 471 -9.20 -14.53 -2.32
N HIS A 472 -8.95 -14.81 -3.60
CA HIS A 472 -9.20 -13.90 -4.72
C HIS A 472 -9.52 -14.67 -6.01
N GLY A 473 -10.01 -13.95 -7.03
CA GLY A 473 -10.32 -14.51 -8.35
C GLY A 473 -9.06 -14.78 -9.18
N ASN A 474 -9.23 -15.44 -10.33
CA ASN A 474 -8.17 -15.55 -11.34
C ASN A 474 -8.35 -14.42 -12.35
N TYR A 475 -7.30 -13.66 -12.62
CA TYR A 475 -7.36 -12.45 -13.42
C TYR A 475 -6.32 -12.56 -14.54
N GLU A 476 -6.78 -12.68 -15.78
CA GLU A 476 -5.93 -12.91 -16.95
C GLU A 476 -6.12 -11.80 -17.98
N HIS A 477 -5.03 -11.17 -18.39
CA HIS A 477 -5.06 -10.26 -19.53
C HIS A 477 -5.31 -11.03 -20.83
N ILE A 478 -6.20 -10.51 -21.67
CA ILE A 478 -6.37 -10.95 -23.06
C ILE A 478 -5.65 -9.93 -23.94
N ASP A 479 -4.45 -10.28 -24.42
CA ASP A 479 -3.67 -9.42 -25.31
C ASP A 479 -4.20 -9.54 -26.75
N THR A 480 -5.26 -8.79 -27.04
CA THR A 480 -5.87 -8.75 -28.39
C THR A 480 -6.42 -7.36 -28.68
N ARG A 481 -6.18 -6.89 -29.91
CA ARG A 481 -6.78 -5.65 -30.40
C ARG A 481 -8.25 -5.89 -30.73
N LEU A 482 -9.14 -5.27 -29.96
CA LEU A 482 -10.58 -5.33 -30.21
C LEU A 482 -10.96 -4.52 -31.48
N PRO A 483 -12.04 -4.91 -32.17
CA PRO A 483 -12.65 -4.09 -33.22
C PRO A 483 -13.20 -2.78 -32.63
N PRO A 484 -13.55 -1.78 -33.46
CA PRO A 484 -14.23 -0.58 -33.00
C PRO A 484 -15.49 -0.93 -32.20
N LEU A 485 -15.56 -0.41 -30.98
CA LEU A 485 -16.71 -0.51 -30.08
C LEU A 485 -17.23 0.89 -29.83
N PHE A 486 -18.54 1.02 -29.60
CA PHE A 486 -19.15 2.27 -29.21
C PHE A 486 -19.85 2.15 -27.85
N LEU A 487 -19.88 3.24 -27.11
CA LEU A 487 -20.61 3.38 -25.87
C LEU A 487 -21.72 4.42 -26.07
N VAL A 488 -22.93 4.07 -25.66
CA VAL A 488 -24.07 4.99 -25.63
C VAL A 488 -24.56 5.12 -24.21
N TYR A 489 -24.91 6.32 -23.78
CA TYR A 489 -25.50 6.54 -22.46
C TYR A 489 -26.50 7.71 -22.48
N LEU A 490 -27.39 7.70 -21.49
CA LEU A 490 -28.31 8.81 -21.27
C LEU A 490 -27.67 9.81 -20.31
N PRO A 491 -27.67 11.12 -20.63
CA PRO A 491 -27.08 12.13 -19.77
C PRO A 491 -27.87 12.33 -18.46
N ASN A 492 -29.19 12.10 -18.49
CA ASN A 492 -30.07 12.14 -17.33
C ASN A 492 -30.91 10.84 -17.30
N PRO A 493 -30.36 9.72 -16.79
CA PRO A 493 -31.11 8.47 -16.73
C PRO A 493 -32.35 8.63 -15.85
N SER A 494 -33.51 8.14 -16.30
CA SER A 494 -34.73 8.17 -15.49
C SER A 494 -34.65 7.19 -14.32
N ASP A 495 -35.29 7.54 -13.21
CA ASP A 495 -35.39 6.69 -12.00
C ASP A 495 -36.24 5.42 -12.19
N SER A 496 -36.71 5.16 -13.43
CA SER A 496 -37.62 4.07 -13.80
C SER A 496 -37.04 2.66 -13.57
N GLY A 497 -35.73 2.55 -13.33
CA GLY A 497 -35.02 1.32 -12.94
C GLY A 497 -34.97 1.01 -11.44
N LYS A 498 -35.65 1.79 -10.57
CA LYS A 498 -35.75 1.53 -9.12
C LYS A 498 -36.56 0.28 -8.75
N ILE A 499 -37.11 -0.45 -9.71
CA ILE A 499 -37.73 -1.76 -9.47
C ILE A 499 -36.61 -2.73 -9.05
N HIS A 500 -36.51 -2.97 -7.74
CA HIS A 500 -35.55 -3.90 -7.17
C HIS A 500 -35.76 -5.30 -7.75
N SER A 501 -34.77 -5.82 -8.46
CA SER A 501 -34.76 -7.23 -8.89
C SER A 501 -34.63 -8.14 -7.67
N ASP A 502 -35.40 -9.22 -7.60
CA ASP A 502 -35.30 -10.24 -6.56
C ASP A 502 -34.25 -11.33 -6.87
N VAL A 503 -33.52 -11.22 -7.98
CA VAL A 503 -32.52 -12.20 -8.46
C VAL A 503 -31.53 -12.59 -7.37
N SER A 504 -31.04 -11.63 -6.58
CA SER A 504 -30.14 -11.93 -5.46
C SER A 504 -30.83 -12.77 -4.38
N LEU A 505 -32.07 -12.44 -4.01
CA LEU A 505 -32.85 -13.22 -3.04
C LEU A 505 -33.14 -14.63 -3.57
N ARG A 506 -33.52 -14.75 -4.84
CA ARG A 506 -33.78 -16.02 -5.53
C ARG A 506 -32.53 -16.91 -5.55
N TRP A 507 -31.36 -16.33 -5.83
CA TRP A 507 -30.08 -17.04 -5.75
C TRP A 507 -29.82 -17.62 -4.36
N HIS A 508 -29.96 -16.81 -3.31
CA HIS A 508 -29.73 -17.26 -1.92
C HIS A 508 -30.73 -18.34 -1.48
N ARG A 509 -31.93 -18.35 -2.08
CA ARG A 509 -32.94 -19.41 -1.88
C ARG A 509 -32.69 -20.66 -2.73
N GLY A 510 -31.67 -20.65 -3.57
CA GLY A 510 -31.29 -21.79 -4.39
C GLY A 510 -32.13 -21.97 -5.66
N ASP A 511 -32.77 -20.92 -6.16
CA ASP A 511 -33.59 -20.96 -7.39
C ASP A 511 -32.81 -21.52 -8.59
N GLU A 512 -33.32 -22.60 -9.18
CA GLU A 512 -32.64 -23.31 -10.27
C GLU A 512 -32.63 -22.55 -11.60
N GLU A 513 -33.62 -21.69 -11.87
CA GLU A 513 -33.61 -20.83 -13.05
C GLU A 513 -32.46 -19.83 -12.96
N VAL A 514 -32.32 -19.18 -11.80
CA VAL A 514 -31.24 -18.23 -11.55
C VAL A 514 -29.88 -18.94 -11.60
N LYS A 515 -29.74 -20.10 -10.96
CA LYS A 515 -28.48 -20.88 -11.03
C LYS A 515 -28.12 -21.28 -12.46
N LYS A 516 -29.09 -21.75 -13.23
CA LYS A 516 -28.88 -22.10 -14.65
C LYS A 516 -28.48 -20.88 -15.46
N GLY A 517 -29.13 -19.74 -15.24
CA GLY A 517 -28.76 -18.46 -15.84
C GLY A 517 -27.32 -18.03 -15.52
N MET A 518 -26.91 -18.15 -14.25
CA MET A 518 -25.53 -17.83 -13.84
C MET A 518 -24.49 -18.76 -14.48
N ARG A 519 -24.77 -20.08 -14.55
CA ARG A 519 -23.91 -21.03 -15.30
C ARG A 519 -23.81 -20.65 -16.76
N LYS A 520 -24.94 -20.31 -17.39
CA LYS A 520 -24.98 -19.88 -18.79
C LYS A 520 -24.15 -18.61 -19.02
N PHE A 521 -24.17 -17.63 -18.11
CA PHE A 521 -23.29 -16.46 -18.21
C PHE A 521 -21.81 -16.83 -18.18
N ALA A 522 -21.41 -17.76 -17.32
CA ALA A 522 -20.03 -18.24 -17.26
C ALA A 522 -19.61 -18.92 -18.57
N GLU A 523 -20.46 -19.81 -19.12
CA GLU A 523 -20.23 -20.47 -20.41
C GLU A 523 -20.09 -19.48 -21.57
N LEU A 524 -20.96 -18.46 -21.63
CA LEU A 524 -20.89 -17.41 -22.66
C LEU A 524 -19.61 -16.60 -22.55
N THR A 525 -19.14 -16.37 -21.32
CA THR A 525 -17.88 -15.65 -21.07
C THR A 525 -16.69 -16.46 -21.56
N ASP A 526 -16.65 -17.76 -21.30
CA ASP A 526 -15.59 -18.66 -21.80
C ASP A 526 -15.57 -18.70 -23.33
N LYS A 527 -16.73 -18.86 -23.96
CA LYS A 527 -16.84 -18.84 -25.43
C LYS A 527 -16.40 -17.50 -26.02
N ALA A 528 -16.75 -16.40 -25.39
CA ALA A 528 -16.34 -15.08 -25.86
C ALA A 528 -14.85 -14.82 -25.68
N ALA A 529 -14.21 -15.34 -24.63
CA ALA A 529 -12.76 -15.30 -24.49
C ALA A 529 -12.07 -16.00 -25.67
N VAL A 530 -12.58 -17.17 -26.08
CA VAL A 530 -12.07 -17.91 -27.26
C VAL A 530 -12.32 -17.11 -28.54
N ALA A 531 -13.53 -16.60 -28.75
CA ALA A 531 -13.86 -15.80 -29.93
C ALA A 531 -12.98 -14.54 -30.04
N ILE A 532 -12.71 -13.85 -28.93
CA ILE A 532 -11.81 -12.69 -28.90
C ILE A 532 -10.39 -13.11 -29.29
N LYS A 533 -9.84 -14.17 -28.66
CA LYS A 533 -8.48 -14.65 -28.94
C LYS A 533 -8.30 -15.05 -30.42
N ASN A 534 -9.34 -15.65 -31.01
CA ASN A 534 -9.36 -16.04 -32.41
C ASN A 534 -9.78 -14.91 -33.38
N GLN A 535 -10.12 -13.72 -32.85
CA GLN A 535 -10.61 -12.57 -33.63
C GLN A 535 -11.91 -12.86 -34.41
N GLU A 536 -12.77 -13.73 -33.89
CA GLU A 536 -14.06 -14.11 -34.44
C GLU A 536 -15.16 -13.11 -34.04
N TRP A 537 -15.13 -11.90 -34.62
CA TRP A 537 -15.99 -10.79 -34.19
C TRP A 537 -17.49 -11.01 -34.41
N ALA A 538 -17.87 -11.74 -35.46
CA ALA A 538 -19.26 -12.14 -35.69
C ALA A 538 -19.77 -13.05 -34.56
N SER A 539 -18.99 -14.07 -34.20
CA SER A 539 -19.28 -14.95 -33.06
C SER A 539 -19.38 -14.16 -31.75
N LEU A 540 -18.48 -13.19 -31.52
CA LEU A 540 -18.53 -12.32 -30.35
C LEU A 540 -19.83 -11.48 -30.31
N ALA A 541 -20.26 -10.94 -31.45
CA ALA A 541 -21.49 -10.17 -31.57
C ALA A 541 -22.73 -11.02 -31.17
N ASP A 542 -22.80 -12.27 -31.64
CA ASP A 542 -23.87 -13.20 -31.27
C ASP A 542 -23.86 -13.52 -29.77
N LEU A 543 -22.67 -13.77 -29.20
CA LEU A 543 -22.50 -14.02 -27.77
C LEU A 543 -22.89 -12.81 -26.91
N MET A 544 -22.58 -11.59 -27.34
CA MET A 544 -23.01 -10.35 -26.66
C MET A 544 -24.55 -10.22 -26.64
N ASN A 545 -25.20 -10.54 -27.76
CA ASN A 545 -26.66 -10.52 -27.85
C ASN A 545 -27.31 -11.59 -26.96
N GLU A 546 -26.79 -12.82 -27.00
CA GLU A 546 -27.25 -13.92 -26.16
C GLU A 546 -27.07 -13.58 -24.66
N ASN A 547 -25.93 -12.99 -24.32
CA ASN A 547 -25.65 -12.52 -22.96
C ASN A 547 -26.70 -11.50 -22.47
N PHE A 548 -27.07 -10.52 -23.29
CA PHE A 548 -28.15 -9.60 -22.94
C PHE A 548 -29.52 -10.30 -22.83
N ASN A 549 -29.83 -11.23 -23.74
CA ASN A 549 -31.11 -11.93 -23.74
C ASN A 549 -31.31 -12.75 -22.46
N VAL A 550 -30.26 -13.45 -21.98
CA VAL A 550 -30.29 -14.17 -20.70
C VAL A 550 -30.52 -13.20 -19.54
N ARG A 551 -29.88 -12.02 -19.54
CA ARG A 551 -30.11 -10.99 -18.52
C ARG A 551 -31.55 -10.51 -18.51
N ARG A 552 -32.13 -10.20 -19.68
CA ARG A 552 -33.52 -9.78 -19.83
C ARG A 552 -34.49 -10.85 -19.31
N GLN A 553 -34.23 -12.12 -19.60
CA GLN A 553 -35.04 -13.22 -19.09
C GLN A 553 -35.05 -13.27 -17.55
N LEU A 554 -33.87 -13.15 -16.91
CA LEU A 554 -33.76 -13.28 -15.45
C LEU A 554 -34.29 -12.07 -14.68
N TYR A 555 -34.06 -10.86 -15.19
CA TYR A 555 -34.39 -9.61 -14.49
C TYR A 555 -35.78 -9.09 -14.84
N GLY A 556 -36.27 -9.38 -16.05
CA GLY A 556 -37.51 -8.82 -16.58
C GLY A 556 -37.37 -7.35 -16.98
N ASP A 557 -38.28 -6.92 -17.86
CA ASP A 557 -38.24 -5.59 -18.48
C ASP A 557 -38.40 -4.45 -17.47
N GLY A 558 -39.24 -4.66 -16.44
CA GLY A 558 -39.45 -3.67 -15.38
C GLY A 558 -38.16 -3.33 -14.62
N ALA A 559 -37.36 -4.34 -14.26
CA ALA A 559 -36.10 -4.11 -13.56
C ALA A 559 -34.99 -3.54 -14.48
N LEU A 560 -35.07 -3.78 -15.79
CA LEU A 560 -34.12 -3.23 -16.75
C LEU A 560 -34.46 -1.79 -17.17
N GLY A 561 -35.73 -1.38 -17.11
CA GLY A 561 -36.19 -0.03 -17.42
C GLY A 561 -36.37 0.22 -18.93
N ALA A 562 -37.44 0.93 -19.28
CA ALA A 562 -37.84 1.15 -20.67
C ALA A 562 -36.77 1.89 -21.50
N ASP A 563 -36.17 2.94 -20.94
CA ASP A 563 -35.16 3.74 -21.64
C ASP A 563 -33.91 2.91 -21.99
N ASN A 564 -33.50 2.01 -21.09
CA ASN A 564 -32.35 1.13 -21.33
C ASN A 564 -32.68 0.10 -22.42
N LEU A 565 -33.90 -0.45 -22.42
CA LEU A 565 -34.36 -1.37 -23.47
C LEU A 565 -34.44 -0.67 -24.83
N ARG A 566 -34.90 0.59 -24.85
CA ARG A 566 -34.95 1.41 -26.06
C ARG A 566 -33.57 1.59 -26.68
N MET A 567 -32.54 1.87 -25.87
CA MET A 567 -31.14 1.93 -26.36
C MET A 567 -30.69 0.61 -27.01
N ILE A 568 -31.05 -0.55 -26.43
CA ILE A 568 -30.73 -1.86 -27.03
C ILE A 568 -31.43 -2.04 -28.38
N GLU A 569 -32.71 -1.68 -28.47
CA GLU A 569 -33.53 -1.82 -29.69
C GLU A 569 -32.99 -0.99 -30.84
N ILE A 570 -32.62 0.26 -30.59
CA ILE A 570 -32.03 1.16 -31.60
C ILE A 570 -30.79 0.50 -32.19
N GLY A 571 -29.83 0.09 -31.37
CA GLY A 571 -28.61 -0.52 -31.87
C GLY A 571 -28.83 -1.80 -32.65
N ARG A 572 -29.73 -2.67 -32.17
CA ARG A 572 -30.08 -3.92 -32.87
C ARG A 572 -30.75 -3.67 -34.22
N SER A 573 -31.54 -2.59 -34.36
CA SER A 573 -32.21 -2.26 -35.64
C SER A 573 -31.22 -1.94 -36.78
N PHE A 574 -30.00 -1.53 -36.46
CA PHE A 574 -28.92 -1.30 -37.42
C PHE A 574 -27.97 -2.50 -37.57
N GLY A 575 -28.25 -3.62 -36.88
CA GLY A 575 -27.43 -4.83 -36.91
C GLY A 575 -26.24 -4.82 -35.94
N ALA A 576 -26.20 -3.90 -34.97
CA ALA A 576 -25.19 -3.96 -33.92
C ALA A 576 -25.57 -4.99 -32.85
N ALA A 577 -24.57 -5.69 -32.30
CA ALA A 577 -24.74 -6.42 -31.05
C ALA A 577 -24.60 -5.46 -29.88
N VAL A 578 -25.65 -5.35 -29.07
CA VAL A 578 -25.73 -4.33 -28.01
C VAL A 578 -26.14 -4.97 -26.70
N LYS A 579 -25.48 -4.55 -25.61
CA LYS A 579 -25.75 -5.02 -24.25
C LYS A 579 -25.35 -3.98 -23.20
N PHE A 580 -25.63 -4.25 -21.93
CA PHE A 580 -25.23 -3.34 -20.85
C PHE A 580 -23.74 -3.53 -20.48
N PRO A 581 -22.95 -2.45 -20.35
CA PRO A 581 -21.59 -2.48 -19.83
C PRO A 581 -21.55 -2.56 -18.30
N GLY A 582 -22.67 -2.24 -17.63
CA GLY A 582 -22.80 -2.20 -16.17
C GLY A 582 -24.21 -2.60 -15.71
N SER A 583 -24.69 -1.99 -14.63
CA SER A 583 -26.03 -2.27 -14.08
C SER A 583 -27.18 -1.68 -14.91
N GLY A 584 -26.96 -0.54 -15.59
CA GLY A 584 -27.91 0.20 -16.42
C GLY A 584 -27.41 1.61 -16.73
N GLY A 585 -28.17 2.39 -17.50
CA GLY A 585 -27.86 3.79 -17.86
C GLY A 585 -26.90 3.98 -19.05
N ALA A 586 -26.30 2.90 -19.54
CA ALA A 586 -25.48 2.87 -20.74
C ALA A 586 -25.62 1.54 -21.48
N VAL A 587 -25.27 1.53 -22.76
CA VAL A 587 -25.13 0.36 -23.59
C VAL A 587 -23.80 0.36 -24.33
N LEU A 588 -23.21 -0.83 -24.43
CA LEU A 588 -22.02 -1.13 -25.22
C LEU A 588 -22.46 -1.80 -26.51
N GLY A 589 -21.93 -1.38 -27.65
CA GLY A 589 -22.22 -1.99 -28.92
C GLY A 589 -21.00 -2.33 -29.77
N LEU A 590 -21.16 -3.40 -30.55
CA LEU A 590 -20.27 -3.85 -31.61
C LEU A 590 -21.06 -3.83 -32.92
N LEU A 591 -20.65 -2.99 -33.88
CA LEU A 591 -21.23 -2.94 -35.21
C LEU A 591 -20.29 -3.59 -36.22
N ASN A 592 -20.72 -4.69 -36.86
CA ASN A 592 -19.91 -5.36 -37.87
C ASN A 592 -19.82 -4.55 -39.18
N ASP A 593 -20.93 -3.91 -39.58
CA ASP A 593 -20.99 -3.07 -40.78
C ASP A 593 -20.79 -1.59 -40.43
N GLN A 594 -19.52 -1.18 -40.44
CA GLN A 594 -19.12 0.18 -40.09
C GLN A 594 -19.70 1.27 -41.02
N SER A 595 -20.21 0.92 -42.21
CA SER A 595 -20.85 1.89 -43.12
C SER A 595 -22.13 2.51 -42.54
N LYS A 596 -22.75 1.85 -41.54
CA LYS A 596 -23.98 2.30 -40.88
C LYS A 596 -23.75 3.15 -39.62
N MET A 597 -22.50 3.40 -39.23
CA MET A 597 -22.19 4.12 -37.98
C MET A 597 -22.82 5.52 -37.93
N ASP A 598 -22.79 6.27 -39.03
CA ASP A 598 -23.35 7.64 -39.07
C ASP A 598 -24.87 7.67 -38.91
N GLU A 599 -25.58 6.67 -39.45
CA GLU A 599 -27.03 6.54 -39.31
C GLU A 599 -27.41 6.05 -37.91
N LEU A 600 -26.66 5.08 -37.37
CA LEU A 600 -26.78 4.59 -36.01
C LEU A 600 -26.59 5.73 -34.99
N GLN A 601 -25.53 6.53 -35.16
CA GLN A 601 -25.23 7.68 -34.30
C GLN A 601 -26.39 8.69 -34.31
N ARG A 602 -26.91 9.03 -35.50
CA ARG A 602 -28.07 9.92 -35.63
C ARG A 602 -29.30 9.36 -34.94
N ALA A 603 -29.56 8.05 -35.05
CA ALA A 603 -30.69 7.42 -34.39
C ALA A 603 -30.63 7.52 -32.85
N TYR A 604 -29.46 7.30 -32.26
CA TYR A 604 -29.27 7.50 -30.82
C TYR A 604 -29.41 8.97 -30.39
N GLN A 605 -28.85 9.89 -31.17
CA GLN A 605 -28.91 11.33 -30.87
C GLN A 605 -30.33 11.90 -30.95
N LEU A 606 -31.17 11.40 -31.88
CA LEU A 606 -32.59 11.76 -31.96
C LEU A 606 -33.37 11.36 -30.71
N GLU A 607 -32.90 10.35 -29.98
CA GLU A 607 -33.45 9.86 -28.71
C GLU A 607 -32.76 10.49 -27.50
N GLY A 608 -31.98 11.56 -27.71
CA GLY A 608 -31.29 12.31 -26.66
C GLY A 608 -30.10 11.56 -26.02
N CYS A 609 -29.65 10.45 -26.62
CA CYS A 609 -28.51 9.70 -26.13
C CYS A 609 -27.18 10.32 -26.56
N VAL A 610 -26.16 10.18 -25.72
CA VAL A 610 -24.77 10.48 -26.07
C VAL A 610 -24.11 9.19 -26.57
N ILE A 611 -23.45 9.25 -27.73
CA ILE A 611 -22.67 8.14 -28.29
C ILE A 611 -21.21 8.56 -28.45
N VAL A 612 -20.30 7.67 -28.05
CA VAL A 612 -18.85 7.87 -28.18
C VAL A 612 -18.17 6.60 -28.65
N ASP A 613 -17.12 6.76 -29.46
CA ASP A 613 -16.21 5.66 -29.77
C ASP A 613 -15.39 5.29 -28.53
N ILE A 614 -15.25 4.01 -28.27
CA ILE A 614 -14.46 3.53 -27.14
C ILE A 614 -12.98 3.60 -27.49
N ILE A 615 -12.21 4.20 -26.59
CA ILE A 615 -10.76 4.24 -26.61
C ILE A 615 -10.27 3.23 -25.56
N PRO A 616 -9.83 2.03 -25.95
CA PRO A 616 -9.30 1.05 -25.00
C PRO A 616 -8.08 1.62 -24.26
N ASN A 617 -8.09 1.57 -22.93
CA ASN A 617 -6.87 1.79 -22.16
C ASN A 617 -6.02 0.52 -22.23
N ARG A 618 -4.73 0.64 -22.55
CA ARG A 618 -3.82 -0.50 -22.60
C ARG A 618 -3.36 -0.84 -21.19
N ALA A 619 -3.15 -2.12 -20.91
CA ALA A 619 -2.51 -2.51 -19.66
C ALA A 619 -1.13 -1.84 -19.58
N GLN A 620 -0.83 -1.22 -18.45
CA GLN A 620 0.54 -0.84 -18.16
C GLN A 620 1.35 -2.14 -18.10
N GLN A 621 2.27 -2.34 -19.05
CA GLN A 621 3.24 -3.41 -18.91
C GLN A 621 3.98 -3.11 -17.62
N SER A 622 3.81 -3.96 -16.61
CA SER A 622 4.69 -3.98 -15.44
C SER A 622 6.10 -4.04 -16.00
N THR A 623 6.82 -2.93 -15.94
CA THR A 623 8.28 -2.96 -16.00
C THR A 623 8.69 -3.86 -14.85
N LYS A 624 8.99 -5.12 -15.18
CA LYS A 624 9.84 -5.95 -14.34
C LYS A 624 11.19 -5.24 -14.34
N THR A 625 11.34 -4.29 -13.45
CA THR A 625 12.64 -3.82 -12.96
C THR A 625 12.91 -4.56 -11.69
#